data_AF-A0A3D0UKV6-F1
#
_entry.id   AF-A0A3D0UKV6-F1
#
_cell.length_a   1.000
_cell.length_b   1.000
_cell.length_c   1.000
_cell.angle_alpha   90.00
_cell.angle_beta   90.00
_cell.angle_gamma   90.00
#
_symmetry.space_group_name_H-M   'P 1'
#
loop_
_entity.id
_entity.type
_entity.pdbx_description
1 polymer ?
#
loop_
_entity_poly.entity_id
_entity_poly.type
_entity_poly.pdbx_seq_one_letter_code
_entity_poly.pdbx_strand_id
1 'polypeptide(L)' 'MGIALGSLAELETQLEISHRIGYIAPEDFARLEGELSVIGKQLNVLYQRLKQTG' A
#
# COMPACT_ATOMS: atom_id res chain seq x y z
N MET A 1 2.35 10.86 -9.86
CA MET A 1 1.73 10.26 -8.66
C MET A 1 0.78 9.10 -8.95
N GLY A 2 0.01 9.13 -10.05
CA GLY A 2 -0.96 8.07 -10.38
C GLY A 2 -0.38 6.65 -10.44
N ILE A 3 0.83 6.48 -11.00
CA ILE A 3 1.51 5.18 -11.04
C ILE A 3 1.75 4.63 -9.63
N ALA A 4 2.34 5.43 -8.72
CA ALA A 4 2.65 4.97 -7.37
C ALA A 4 1.40 4.59 -6.55
N LEU A 5 0.31 5.37 -6.67
CA LEU A 5 -0.97 5.06 -6.01
C LEU A 5 -1.62 3.81 -6.61
N GLY A 6 -1.55 3.63 -7.92
CA GLY A 6 -2.03 2.43 -8.59
C GLY A 6 -1.25 1.17 -8.18
N SER A 7 0.08 1.25 -8.15
CA SER A 7 0.93 0.13 -7.70
C SER A 7 0.72 -0.22 -6.23
N LEU A 8 0.46 0.76 -5.37
CA LEU A 8 0.12 0.51 -3.97
C LEU A 8 -1.19 -0.30 -3.86
N ALA A 9 -2.24 0.13 -4.56
CA ALA A 9 -3.54 -0.57 -4.55
C ALA A 9 -3.45 -1.99 -5.12
N GLU A 10 -2.66 -2.19 -6.18
CA GLU A 10 -2.39 -3.51 -6.73
C GLU A 10 -1.66 -4.40 -5.72
N LEU A 11 -0.65 -3.87 -5.04
CA LEU A 11 0.12 -4.62 -4.05
C LEU A 11 -0.72 -4.97 -2.81
N GLU A 12 -1.57 -4.07 -2.33
CA GLU A 12 -2.56 -4.37 -1.27
C GLU A 12 -3.47 -5.54 -1.67
N THR A 13 -3.97 -5.53 -2.90
CA THR A 13 -4.82 -6.61 -3.44
C THR A 13 -4.06 -7.93 -3.49
N GLN A 14 -2.83 -7.93 -4.01
CA GLN A 14 -2.03 -9.15 -4.11
C GLN A 14 -1.65 -9.70 -2.72
N LEU A 15 -1.34 -8.83 -1.76
CA LEU A 15 -1.03 -9.22 -0.39
C LEU A 15 -2.22 -9.94 0.27
N GLU A 16 -3.44 -9.40 0.10
CA GLU A 16 -4.68 -10.04 0.59
C GLU A 16 -4.86 -11.42 -0.04
N ILE A 17 -4.73 -11.54 -1.37
CA ILE A 17 -4.88 -12.80 -2.09
C ILE A 17 -3.85 -13.82 -1.60
N SER A 18 -2.58 -13.42 -1.51
CA SER A 18 -1.48 -14.29 -1.05
C SER A 18 -1.71 -14.80 0.37
N HIS A 19 -2.25 -13.97 1.27
CA HIS A 19 -2.64 -14.42 2.60
C HIS A 19 -3.81 -15.42 2.55
N ARG A 20 -4.86 -15.12 1.77
CA ARG A 20 -6.05 -15.97 1.65
C ARG A 20 -5.77 -17.37 1.10
N ILE A 21 -4.77 -17.50 0.23
CA ILE A 21 -4.35 -18.80 -0.33
C ILE A 21 -3.24 -19.49 0.49
N GLY A 22 -2.87 -18.93 1.65
CA GLY A 22 -1.92 -19.54 2.58
C GLY A 22 -0.45 -19.40 2.18
N TYR A 23 -0.11 -18.49 1.26
CA TYR A 23 1.28 -18.21 0.89
C TYR A 23 1.99 -17.29 1.87
N ILE A 24 1.23 -16.56 2.70
CA ILE A 24 1.76 -15.62 3.70
C ILE A 24 1.16 -15.96 5.06
N ALA A 25 2.03 -16.16 6.06
CA ALA A 25 1.63 -16.40 7.43
C ALA A 25 0.88 -15.17 8.01
N PRO A 26 -0.09 -15.35 8.92
CA PRO A 26 -0.86 -14.24 9.48
C PRO A 26 0.00 -13.12 10.09
N GLU A 27 1.10 -13.48 10.76
CA GLU A 27 2.04 -12.54 11.37
C GLU A 27 2.79 -11.69 10.33
N ASP A 28 3.17 -12.29 9.20
CA ASP A 28 3.81 -11.58 8.10
C ASP A 28 2.81 -10.71 7.34
N PHE A 29 1.58 -11.18 7.17
CA PHE A 29 0.50 -10.39 6.57
C PHE A 29 0.25 -9.12 7.39
N ALA A 30 0.06 -9.24 8.71
CA ALA A 30 -0.18 -8.09 9.59
C ALA A 30 0.98 -7.08 9.57
N ARG A 31 2.23 -7.57 9.52
CA ARG A 31 3.41 -6.71 9.40
C ARG A 31 3.44 -5.97 8.07
N LEU A 32 3.26 -6.68 6.95
CA LEU A 32 3.30 -6.12 5.59
C LEU A 32 2.13 -5.14 5.34
N GLU A 33 0.94 -5.45 5.84
CA GLU A 33 -0.21 -4.55 5.80
C GLU A 33 0.06 -3.24 6.56
N GLY A 34 0.71 -3.34 7.73
CA GLY A 34 1.16 -2.17 8.49
C GLY A 34 2.13 -1.30 7.70
N GLU A 35 3.13 -1.90 7.06
CA GLU A 35 4.11 -1.21 6.21
C GLU A 35 3.42 -0.51 5.01
N LEU A 36 2.52 -1.21 4.31
CA LEU A 36 1.72 -0.64 3.21
C LEU A 36 0.90 0.56 3.66
N SER A 37 0.24 0.46 4.82
CA SER A 37 -0.55 1.56 5.38
C SER A 37 0.29 2.82 5.63
N VAL A 38 1.52 2.66 6.13
CA VAL A 38 2.45 3.77 6.34
C VAL A 38 2.84 4.41 5.01
N ILE A 39 3.23 3.60 4.02
CA ILE A 39 3.62 4.09 2.69
C ILE A 39 2.45 4.81 2.01
N GLY A 40 1.24 4.25 2.08
CA GLY A 40 0.05 4.88 1.51
C GLY A 40 -0.26 6.25 2.10
N LYS A 41 -0.15 6.40 3.43
CA LYS A 41 -0.30 7.70 4.10
C LYS A 41 0.74 8.70 3.61
N GLN A 42 2.00 8.28 3.48
CA GLN A 42 3.08 9.14 3.00
C GLN A 42 2.86 9.58 1.53
N LEU A 43 2.49 8.64 0.66
CA LEU A 43 2.18 8.92 -0.74
C LEU A 43 1.00 9.88 -0.88
N ASN A 44 -0.05 9.71 -0.09
CA ASN A 44 -1.20 10.61 -0.11
C ASN A 44 -0.81 12.03 0.36
N VAL A 45 -0.08 12.15 1.46
CA VAL A 45 0.41 13.47 1.94
C VAL A 45 1.27 14.15 0.87
N LEU A 46 2.19 13.41 0.26
CA LEU A 46 3.03 13.93 -0.82
C LEU A 46 2.19 14.38 -2.03
N TYR A 47 1.17 13.59 -2.41
CA TYR A 47 0.25 13.94 -3.49
C TYR A 47 -0.49 15.25 -3.22
N GLN A 48 -1.05 15.41 -2.02
CA GLN A 48 -1.75 16.63 -1.64
C GLN A 48 -0.83 17.84 -1.66
N ARG A 49 0.41 17.70 -1.16
CA ARG A 49 1.40 18.79 -1.18
C ARG A 49 1.76 19.20 -2.60
N LEU A 50 2.03 18.26 -3.49
CA LEU A 50 2.36 18.57 -4.88
C LEU A 50 1.20 19.23 -5.62
N LYS A 51 -0.05 18.88 -5.29
CA LYS A 51 -1.25 19.50 -5.86
C LYS A 51 -1.47 20.95 -5.39
N GLN A 52 -0.99 21.31 -4.19
CA GLN A 52 -1.10 22.67 -3.66
C GLN A 52 -0.02 23.61 -4.20
N THR A 53 1.08 23.06 -4.72
CA THR A 53 2.22 23.83 -5.25
C THR A 53 2.14 24.07 -6.76
N GLY A 54 1.12 23.54 -7.44
CA GLY A 54 0.87 23.75 -8.88
C GLY A 54 -0.38 24.58 -9.11
#